data_AF-A0A485BKC6-F1
#
_entry.id   AF-A0A485BKC6-F1
#
_cell.length_a   1.000
_cell.length_b   1.000
_cell.length_c   1.000
_cell.angle_alpha   90.00
_cell.angle_beta   90.00
_cell.angle_gamma   90.00
#
_symmetry.space_group_name_H-M   'P 1'
#
loop_
_entity.id
_entity.type
_entity.pdbx_description
1 polymer ?
#
loop_
_entity_poly.entity_id
_entity_poly.type
_entity_poly.pdbx_seq_one_letter_code
_entity_poly.pdbx_strand_id
1 'polypeptide(L)'
;MNIFSEAARLEAQNCPFALAQIVESRGSTPRHSAQMLIRADGTIVGTIGGGMVERKVIDEALEAMAEKASRMFHGRMARSGTDAVGSDCGGAMSVFISVPLPAAAAGAGRGRARQSRRGAGRGAAWV
;
A
#
# COMPACT_ATOMS: atom_id res chain seq x y z
N MET A 1 -12.08 6.19 -16.85
CA MET A 1 -12.63 5.10 -16.04
C MET A 1 -12.42 5.46 -14.57
N ASN A 2 -13.47 5.43 -13.74
CA ASN A 2 -13.33 5.67 -12.30
C ASN A 2 -12.77 4.42 -11.60
N ILE A 3 -11.90 4.58 -10.60
CA ILE A 3 -11.29 3.50 -9.82
C ILE A 3 -12.34 2.57 -9.20
N PHE A 4 -13.46 3.11 -8.72
CA PHE A 4 -14.53 2.33 -8.11
C PHE A 4 -15.31 1.51 -9.13
N SER A 5 -15.56 2.07 -10.33
CA SER A 5 -16.19 1.33 -11.42
C SER A 5 -15.31 0.17 -11.86
N GLU A 6 -13.99 0.36 -11.87
CA GLU A 6 -13.06 -0.70 -12.22
C GLU A 6 -12.95 -1.79 -11.14
N ALA A 7 -12.93 -1.40 -9.87
CA ALA A 7 -12.98 -2.35 -8.76
C ALA A 7 -14.25 -3.21 -8.82
N ALA A 8 -15.42 -2.60 -9.02
CA ALA A 8 -16.68 -3.33 -9.15
C ALA A 8 -16.68 -4.29 -10.35
N ARG A 9 -16.07 -3.88 -11.47
CA ARG A 9 -15.93 -4.74 -12.66
C ARG A 9 -15.05 -5.96 -12.37
N LEU A 10 -13.94 -5.78 -11.67
CA LEU A 10 -13.02 -6.86 -11.32
C LEU A 10 -13.63 -7.81 -10.29
N GLU A 11 -14.32 -7.27 -9.29
CA GLU A 11 -15.05 -8.07 -8.30
C GLU A 11 -16.12 -8.94 -8.97
N ALA A 12 -16.94 -8.38 -9.86
CA ALA A 12 -17.97 -9.13 -10.59
C ALA A 12 -17.39 -10.26 -11.47
N GLN A 13 -16.13 -10.12 -11.90
CA GLN A 13 -15.41 -11.12 -12.69
C GLN A 13 -14.60 -12.11 -11.84
N ASN A 14 -14.66 -12.00 -10.50
CA ASN A 14 -13.78 -12.72 -9.57
C ASN A 14 -12.28 -12.57 -9.91
N CYS A 15 -11.90 -11.42 -10.49
CA CYS A 15 -10.51 -11.12 -10.77
C CYS A 15 -9.85 -10.48 -9.53
N PRO A 16 -8.73 -11.02 -9.02
CA PRO A 16 -8.03 -10.42 -7.89
C PRO A 16 -7.50 -9.02 -8.19
N PHE A 17 -7.61 -8.14 -7.20
CA PHE A 17 -7.06 -6.79 -7.24
C PHE A 17 -6.78 -6.30 -5.82
N ALA A 18 -6.00 -5.22 -5.70
CA ALA A 18 -5.76 -4.50 -4.46
C ALA A 18 -6.06 -3.01 -4.64
N LEU A 19 -6.44 -2.36 -3.54
CA LEU A 19 -6.60 -0.91 -3.44
C LEU A 19 -5.54 -0.36 -2.49
N ALA A 20 -4.70 0.53 -2.99
CA ALA A 20 -3.73 1.27 -2.21
C ALA A 20 -4.21 2.70 -1.98
N GLN A 21 -4.14 3.17 -0.75
CA GLN A 21 -4.52 4.54 -0.39
C GLN A 21 -3.51 5.15 0.58
N ILE A 22 -3.07 6.38 0.29
CA ILE A 22 -2.31 7.16 1.26
C ILE A 22 -3.25 7.53 2.42
N VAL A 23 -2.94 7.02 3.60
CA VAL A 23 -3.71 7.28 4.83
C VAL A 23 -3.00 8.27 5.77
N GLU A 24 -1.69 8.45 5.58
CA GLU A 24 -0.91 9.42 6.32
C GLU A 24 0.22 9.97 5.46
N SER A 25 0.51 11.26 5.61
CA SER A 25 1.63 11.94 4.99
C SER A 25 2.21 12.96 5.97
N ARG A 26 3.53 13.03 6.07
CA ARG A 26 4.25 14.00 6.91
C ARG A 26 5.43 14.61 6.17
N GLY A 27 5.66 15.89 6.40
CA GLY A 27 6.71 16.65 5.71
C GLY A 27 6.49 16.71 4.20
N SER A 28 7.58 16.84 3.47
CA SER A 28 7.58 16.97 2.01
C SER A 28 7.45 15.59 1.35
N THR A 29 6.24 15.28 0.91
CA THR A 29 5.91 14.09 0.13
C THR A 29 5.41 14.48 -1.26
N PRO A 30 5.53 13.62 -2.28
CA PRO A 30 5.03 13.92 -3.63
C PRO A 30 3.50 14.12 -3.67
N ARG A 31 2.78 13.45 -2.78
CA ARG A 31 1.32 13.49 -2.63
C ARG A 31 0.93 13.33 -1.16
N HIS A 32 -0.06 14.10 -0.74
CA HIS A 32 -0.63 14.01 0.61
C HIS A 32 -1.84 13.08 0.68
N SER A 33 -2.54 12.90 -0.43
CA SER A 33 -3.63 11.94 -0.59
C SER A 33 -3.63 11.42 -2.03
N ALA A 34 -3.79 10.11 -2.17
CA ALA A 34 -3.90 9.46 -3.46
C ALA A 34 -4.46 8.04 -3.29
N GLN A 35 -5.04 7.52 -4.37
CA GLN A 35 -5.54 6.16 -4.45
C GLN A 35 -5.06 5.52 -5.76
N MET A 36 -4.81 4.21 -5.69
CA MET A 36 -4.35 3.41 -6.80
C MET A 36 -4.96 2.01 -6.69
N LEU A 37 -5.49 1.50 -7.81
CA LEU A 37 -5.88 0.11 -7.94
C LEU A 37 -4.75 -0.64 -8.62
N ILE A 38 -4.40 -1.80 -8.07
CA ILE A 38 -3.37 -2.70 -8.60
C ILE A 38 -4.05 -4.00 -9.00
N ARG A 39 -3.86 -4.42 -10.25
CA ARG A 39 -4.34 -5.72 -10.74
C ARG A 39 -3.34 -6.83 -10.43
N ALA A 40 -3.78 -8.08 -10.54
CA ALA A 40 -2.93 -9.25 -10.39
C ALA A 40 -1.73 -9.31 -11.36
N ASP A 41 -1.82 -8.66 -12.52
CA ASP A 41 -0.71 -8.54 -13.50
C ASP A 41 0.24 -7.36 -13.20
N GLY A 42 0.01 -6.63 -12.11
CA GLY A 42 0.78 -5.45 -11.70
C GLY A 42 0.44 -4.18 -12.46
N THR A 43 -0.49 -4.20 -13.42
CA THR A 43 -0.98 -2.97 -14.06
C THR A 43 -1.85 -2.17 -13.08
N ILE A 44 -1.87 -0.85 -13.26
CA ILE A 44 -2.48 0.06 -12.30
C ILE A 44 -3.57 0.93 -12.93
N VAL A 45 -4.50 1.40 -12.07
CA VAL A 45 -5.42 2.49 -12.37
C VAL A 45 -5.29 3.54 -11.27
N GLY A 46 -4.97 4.78 -11.65
CA GLY A 46 -4.55 5.83 -10.72
C GLY A 46 -3.06 5.76 -10.42
N THR A 47 -2.60 6.59 -9.48
CA THR A 47 -1.18 6.69 -9.07
C THR A 47 -1.12 7.23 -7.65
N ILE A 48 -0.12 6.81 -6.87
CA ILE A 48 0.16 7.39 -5.55
C ILE A 48 1.27 8.45 -5.57
N GLY A 49 1.71 8.86 -6.76
CA GLY A 49 2.75 9.88 -6.95
C GLY A 49 3.98 9.40 -7.74
N GLY A 50 4.00 8.14 -8.19
CA GLY A 50 5.06 7.60 -9.04
C GLY A 50 6.37 7.24 -8.32
N GLY A 51 7.39 6.93 -9.14
CA GLY A 51 8.75 6.63 -8.68
C GLY A 51 8.88 5.34 -7.88
N MET A 52 9.94 5.27 -7.07
CA MET A 52 10.27 4.08 -6.29
C MET A 52 9.23 3.74 -5.22
N VAL A 53 8.50 4.73 -4.70
CA VAL A 53 7.41 4.52 -3.74
C VAL A 53 6.28 3.72 -4.40
N GLU A 54 5.84 4.17 -5.57
CA GLU A 54 4.78 3.50 -6.31
C GLU A 54 5.15 2.06 -6.66
N ARG A 55 6.41 1.85 -7.10
CA ARG A 55 6.89 0.50 -7.39
C ARG A 55 6.84 -0.41 -6.17
N LYS A 56 7.35 0.06 -5.01
CA LYS A 56 7.32 -0.72 -3.76
C LYS A 56 5.90 -1.03 -3.31
N VAL A 57 4.97 -0.07 -3.45
CA VAL A 57 3.55 -0.32 -3.12
C VAL A 57 2.91 -1.32 -4.06
N ILE A 58 3.25 -1.31 -5.35
CA ILE A 58 2.79 -2.35 -6.30
C ILE A 58 3.32 -3.72 -5.87
N ASP A 59 4.62 -3.84 -5.57
CA ASP A 59 5.22 -5.12 -5.17
C ASP A 59 4.58 -5.65 -3.86
N GLU A 60 4.39 -4.81 -2.85
CA GLU A 60 3.68 -5.15 -1.60
C GLU A 60 2.21 -5.52 -1.83
N ALA A 61 1.54 -4.90 -2.80
CA ALA A 61 0.17 -5.23 -3.16
C ALA A 61 0.05 -6.59 -3.84
N LEU A 62 1.00 -6.94 -4.70
CA LEU A 62 1.07 -8.28 -5.32
C LEU A 62 1.26 -9.36 -4.26
N GLU A 63 2.16 -9.14 -3.30
CA GLU A 63 2.35 -10.05 -2.16
C GLU A 63 1.11 -10.15 -1.27
N ALA A 64 0.50 -9.01 -0.93
CA ALA A 64 -0.72 -8.95 -0.13
C ALA A 64 -1.87 -9.74 -0.78
N MET A 65 -2.01 -9.65 -2.11
CA MET A 65 -2.99 -10.42 -2.87
C MET A 65 -2.71 -11.92 -2.83
N ALA A 66 -1.45 -12.33 -2.98
CA ALA A 66 -1.06 -13.74 -2.89
C ALA A 66 -1.35 -14.32 -1.48
N GLU A 67 -1.10 -13.54 -0.44
CA GLU A 67 -1.39 -13.90 0.95
C GLU A 67 -2.86 -13.76 1.34
N LYS A 68 -3.69 -13.13 0.50
CA LYS A 68 -5.09 -12.80 0.80
C LYS A 68 -5.22 -11.98 2.10
N ALA A 69 -4.26 -11.08 2.33
CA ALA A 69 -4.15 -10.33 3.58
C ALA A 69 -3.81 -8.86 3.31
N SER A 70 -4.66 -7.95 3.81
CA SER A 70 -4.42 -6.51 3.74
C SER A 70 -3.28 -6.08 4.65
N ARG A 71 -2.50 -5.06 4.26
CA ARG A 71 -1.30 -4.62 5.00
C ARG A 71 -1.09 -3.11 4.95
N MET A 72 -0.21 -2.64 5.83
CA MET A 72 0.26 -1.26 5.89
C MET A 72 1.68 -1.17 5.34
N PHE A 73 1.88 -0.32 4.35
CA PHE A 73 3.20 0.08 3.86
C PHE A 73 3.61 1.41 4.50
N HIS A 74 4.87 1.51 4.92
CA HIS A 74 5.46 2.73 5.44
C HIS A 74 6.67 3.09 4.58
N GLY A 75 6.69 4.32 4.07
CA GLY A 75 7.76 4.81 3.21
C GLY A 75 8.33 6.12 3.72
N ARG A 76 9.63 6.16 3.95
CA ARG A 76 10.39 7.39 4.18
C ARG A 76 11.01 7.87 2.88
N MET A 77 10.79 9.13 2.55
CA MET A 77 11.36 9.81 1.38
C MET A 77 12.82 10.18 1.64
N ALA A 78 13.64 9.15 1.84
CA ALA A 78 15.09 9.25 2.04
C ALA A 78 15.81 8.34 1.06
N ARG A 79 17.09 8.62 0.79
CA ARG A 79 17.93 7.80 -0.09
C ARG A 79 18.32 6.46 0.53
N SER A 80 18.50 6.42 1.84
CA SER A 80 18.96 5.22 2.56
C SER A 80 18.41 5.18 3.99
N GLY A 81 18.59 4.02 4.63
CA GLY A 81 18.07 3.73 5.97
C GLY A 81 16.78 2.90 5.94
N THR A 82 16.26 2.60 7.13
CA THR A 82 15.02 1.83 7.29
C THR A 82 13.85 2.55 6.62
N ASP A 83 13.02 1.80 5.91
CA ASP A 83 11.85 2.28 5.15
C ASP A 83 12.16 3.32 4.07
N ALA A 84 13.43 3.54 3.73
CA ALA A 84 13.82 4.47 2.69
C ALA A 84 13.32 3.99 1.31
N VAL A 85 12.73 4.93 0.58
CA VAL A 85 12.18 4.70 -0.76
C VAL A 85 13.04 5.32 -1.87
N GLY A 86 14.28 5.69 -1.58
CA GLY A 86 15.23 6.16 -2.60
C GLY A 86 14.92 7.55 -3.15
N SER A 87 14.30 8.43 -2.34
CA SER A 87 13.85 9.78 -2.72
C SER A 87 14.54 10.88 -1.88
N ASP A 88 14.56 12.12 -2.38
CA ASP A 88 15.13 13.30 -1.70
C ASP A 88 14.06 14.22 -1.08
N CYS A 89 12.77 13.88 -1.16
CA CYS A 89 11.72 14.78 -0.69
C CYS A 89 11.77 15.00 0.84
N GLY A 90 12.36 14.11 1.64
CA GLY A 90 12.56 14.29 3.09
C GLY A 90 11.35 14.05 3.98
N GLY A 91 10.16 13.78 3.42
CA GLY A 91 8.96 13.38 4.16
C GLY A 91 8.80 11.88 4.44
N ALA A 92 7.64 11.49 4.93
CA ALA A 92 7.23 10.10 5.11
C ALA A 92 5.74 9.92 4.80
N MET A 93 5.35 8.72 4.38
CA MET A 93 3.96 8.38 4.13
C MET A 93 3.62 6.95 4.56
N SER A 94 2.34 6.76 4.87
CA SER A 94 1.76 5.45 5.17
C SER A 94 0.67 5.16 4.14
N VAL A 95 0.73 3.98 3.54
CA VAL A 95 -0.21 3.52 2.52
C VAL A 95 -0.91 2.26 3.03
N PHE A 96 -2.23 2.31 3.10
CA PHE A 96 -3.03 1.13 3.38
C PHE A 96 -3.30 0.38 2.08
N ILE A 97 -2.97 -0.92 2.07
CA ILE A 97 -3.19 -1.82 0.95
C ILE A 97 -4.30 -2.80 1.35
N SER A 98 -5.48 -2.59 0.78
CA SER A 98 -6.65 -3.45 0.96
C SER A 98 -6.70 -4.51 -0.13
N VAL A 99 -6.95 -5.75 0.27
CA VAL A 99 -7.14 -6.90 -0.61
C VAL A 99 -8.56 -7.42 -0.40
N PRO A 100 -9.52 -7.05 -1.27
CA PRO A 100 -10.87 -7.58 -1.22
C PRO A 100 -10.84 -9.10 -1.42
N LEU A 101 -11.44 -9.83 -0.49
CA LEU A 101 -11.63 -11.26 -0.63
C LEU A 101 -12.99 -11.51 -1.31
N PRO A 102 -13.09 -12.53 -2.20
CA PRO A 102 -14.37 -12.93 -2.73
C PRO A 102 -15.36 -13.19 -1.59
N ALA A 103 -16.63 -12.81 -1.76
CA ALA A 103 -17.65 -12.95 -0.71
C ALA A 103 -17.72 -14.37 -0.11
N ALA A 104 -17.41 -15.40 -0.91
CA ALA A 104 -17.32 -16.80 -0.47
C ALA A 104 -16.19 -17.09 0.55
N ALA A 105 -15.12 -16.29 0.57
CA ALA A 105 -13.97 -16.43 1.47
C ALA A 105 -14.11 -15.62 2.77
N ALA A 106 -15.07 -14.69 2.86
CA ALA A 106 -15.26 -13.81 4.02
C ALA A 106 -15.72 -14.55 5.30
N GLY A 107 -16.08 -15.84 5.20
CA GLY A 107 -16.45 -16.70 6.33
C GLY A 107 -15.28 -17.36 7.07
N ALA A 108 -14.03 -17.27 6.59
CA ALA A 108 -12.90 -18.01 7.13
C ALA A 108 -11.80 -17.09 7.70
N GLY A 109 -11.89 -16.80 9.00
CA GLY A 109 -10.72 -16.42 9.81
C GLY A 109 -10.38 -14.93 9.84
N ARG A 110 -10.77 -14.27 10.94
CA ARG A 110 -10.15 -13.02 11.40
C ARG A 110 -8.73 -13.32 11.88
N GLY A 111 -7.81 -13.58 10.96
CA GLY A 111 -6.38 -13.71 11.21
C GLY A 111 -5.77 -12.34 11.49
N ARG A 112 -5.26 -12.14 12.69
CA ARG A 112 -4.63 -10.89 13.16
C ARG A 112 -3.70 -10.32 12.10
N ALA A 113 -3.92 -9.06 11.72
CA ALA A 113 -2.95 -8.25 11.01
C ALA A 113 -1.60 -8.37 11.75
N ARG A 114 -0.65 -9.06 11.13
CA ARG A 114 0.69 -9.25 11.67
C ARG A 114 1.43 -7.94 11.50
N GLN A 115 1.19 -6.99 12.42
CA GLN A 115 2.06 -5.83 12.58
C GLN A 115 3.46 -6.37 12.76
N SER A 116 4.33 -6.17 11.76
CA SER A 116 5.75 -6.44 11.85
C SER A 116 6.34 -5.52 12.92
N ARG A 117 6.21 -5.95 14.18
CA ARG A 117 7.06 -5.46 15.26
C ARG A 117 8.47 -5.94 14.96
N ARG A 118 9.21 -5.16 14.19
CA ARG A 118 10.67 -5.19 14.17
C ARG A 118 11.16 -3.80 14.60
N GLY A 119 11.64 -3.75 15.84
CA GLY A 119 12.55 -2.71 16.32
C GLY A 119 11.90 -1.47 16.93
N ALA A 120 11.29 -1.60 18.11
CA ALA A 120 11.33 -0.52 19.09
C ALA A 120 12.79 -0.37 19.57
N GLY A 121 13.62 0.26 18.73
CA GLY A 121 14.92 0.78 19.08
C GLY A 121 14.73 2.11 19.78
N ARG A 122 15.20 2.17 21.01
CA ARG A 122 15.10 3.29 21.95
C ARG A 122 15.64 4.60 21.32
N GLY A 123 14.89 5.67 21.53
CA GLY A 123 15.39 7.05 21.63
C GLY A 123 16.14 7.62 20.43
N ALA A 124 15.45 8.39 19.60
CA ALA A 124 16.05 9.57 19.01
C ALA A 124 15.03 10.70 19.09
N ALA A 125 15.38 11.72 19.86
CA ALA A 125 14.68 12.98 19.93
C ALA A 125 14.52 13.53 18.49
N TRP A 126 13.29 13.87 18.16
CA TRP A 126 12.99 14.66 16.98
C TRP A 126 13.45 16.07 17.31
N VAL A 127 14.58 16.48 16.74
CA VAL A 127 15.02 17.88 16.67
C VAL A 127 14.63 18.41 15.30
#